data_AF-A0A1J5L0X0-F1
#
_entry.id   AF-A0A1J5L0X0-F1
#
_cell.length_a   1.000
_cell.length_b   1.000
_cell.length_c   1.000
_cell.angle_alpha   90.00
_cell.angle_beta   90.00
_cell.angle_gamma   90.00
#
_symmetry.space_group_name_H-M   'P 1'
#
loop_
_entity.id
_entity.type
_entity.pdbx_description
1 polymer ?
#
loop_
_entity_poly.entity_id
_entity_poly.type
_entity_poly.pdbx_seq_one_letter_code
_entity_poly.pdbx_strand_id
1 'polypeptide(L)'
;MSSFRLFLIGILVIPFTLLSCGSDDNYIPVDPVVEDPVLESPVNYDLAAFPFTTLSEYNFFEGNLVELEPVYGVIPYNLNSGLFTDYAHKKRFVWMPDGSKANYVNDYSILDFPLGTILIKNFYYDNVQPNNTSQVIETRLQIKKEEGWVFANYVWNEEQTEATFDLNGSFVPFQFMHETELMDVNYRIPSGSNCLTCHKSDNDVALPIGPKPQNLNKSYNYSDGSMNQLQKWIEFGYLEDSLPEHIVSTINWEDEALPLDLRVRSYLDINCAHCHADERHCDYRPVRFEFNLSEDISNLGVCIEPHEVFDPSLTYIVNPGNAERSVIATRINSTEESIRMPLLGRTITHIEGAQLIEEWINSLTNNCE
;
A
#
# COMPACT_ATOMS: atom_id res chain seq x y z
N MET A 1 30.48 -10.43 -101.00
CA MET A 1 29.14 -10.59 -101.59
C MET A 1 28.52 -11.88 -101.08
N SER A 2 27.31 -11.76 -100.52
CA SER A 2 26.26 -12.78 -100.33
C SER A 2 26.51 -14.02 -99.46
N SER A 3 26.16 -13.86 -98.18
CA SER A 3 25.29 -14.72 -97.34
C SER A 3 24.67 -15.97 -97.98
N PHE A 4 24.74 -17.12 -97.28
CA PHE A 4 23.77 -18.21 -97.40
C PHE A 4 23.39 -18.74 -96.01
N ARG A 5 22.08 -18.85 -95.78
CA ARG A 5 21.42 -19.06 -94.48
C ARG A 5 21.24 -20.54 -94.14
N LEU A 6 21.37 -20.82 -92.85
CA LEU A 6 21.06 -22.07 -92.15
C LEU A 6 19.54 -22.30 -92.08
N PHE A 7 19.07 -23.54 -92.24
CA PHE A 7 17.73 -23.95 -91.80
C PHE A 7 17.80 -25.35 -91.14
N LEU A 8 17.53 -25.38 -89.84
CA LEU A 8 17.23 -26.57 -89.04
C LEU A 8 15.79 -27.01 -89.32
N ILE A 9 15.54 -28.31 -89.48
CA ILE A 9 14.19 -28.90 -89.43
C ILE A 9 14.08 -29.69 -88.12
N GLY A 10 13.23 -29.18 -87.22
CA GLY A 10 12.88 -29.77 -85.94
C GLY A 10 11.67 -30.71 -86.05
N ILE A 11 11.69 -31.73 -85.20
CA ILE A 11 10.67 -32.77 -85.01
C ILE A 11 9.44 -32.19 -84.30
N LEU A 12 8.25 -32.41 -84.87
CA LEU A 12 6.97 -31.98 -84.32
C LEU A 12 6.46 -33.02 -83.31
N VAL A 13 6.44 -32.67 -82.03
CA VAL A 13 5.79 -33.43 -80.95
C VAL A 13 4.48 -32.72 -80.60
N ILE A 14 3.38 -33.46 -80.66
CA ILE A 14 2.02 -33.00 -80.34
C ILE A 14 1.83 -33.08 -78.81
N PRO A 15 1.51 -31.98 -78.09
CA PRO A 15 1.12 -32.07 -76.69
C PRO A 15 -0.40 -32.19 -76.57
N PHE A 16 -0.82 -33.20 -75.82
CA PHE A 16 -2.18 -33.38 -75.30
C PHE A 16 -2.50 -32.24 -74.32
N THR A 17 -3.49 -31.41 -74.63
CA THR A 17 -4.05 -30.43 -73.69
C THR A 17 -5.13 -31.10 -72.84
N LEU A 18 -4.83 -31.36 -71.58
CA LEU A 18 -5.83 -31.71 -70.58
C LEU A 18 -6.49 -30.41 -70.08
N LEU A 19 -7.73 -30.18 -70.50
CA LEU A 19 -8.63 -29.18 -69.93
C LEU A 19 -9.18 -29.74 -68.61
N SER A 20 -8.63 -29.29 -67.48
CA SER A 20 -9.20 -29.48 -66.15
C SER A 20 -10.04 -28.25 -65.80
N CYS A 21 -11.36 -28.40 -65.75
CA CYS A 21 -12.27 -27.42 -65.16
C CYS A 21 -12.29 -27.64 -63.63
N GLY A 22 -11.57 -26.80 -62.89
CA GLY A 22 -11.79 -26.60 -61.45
C GLY A 22 -12.58 -25.31 -61.28
N SER A 23 -13.80 -25.42 -60.75
CA SER A 23 -14.66 -24.30 -60.41
C SER A 23 -14.12 -23.54 -59.20
N ASP A 24 -13.97 -22.22 -59.35
CA ASP A 24 -13.95 -21.15 -58.34
C ASP A 24 -13.81 -21.57 -56.87
N ASP A 25 -12.57 -21.73 -56.41
CA ASP A 25 -12.21 -21.55 -55.01
C ASP A 25 -11.66 -20.12 -54.86
N ASN A 26 -12.51 -19.18 -54.46
CA ASN A 26 -12.08 -17.89 -53.93
C ASN A 26 -11.34 -18.15 -52.60
N TYR A 27 -10.04 -18.41 -52.69
CA TYR A 27 -9.14 -18.37 -51.55
C TYR A 27 -9.12 -16.94 -51.01
N ILE A 28 -9.83 -16.72 -49.90
CA ILE A 28 -9.65 -15.54 -49.06
C ILE A 28 -8.52 -15.91 -48.09
N PRO A 29 -7.34 -15.28 -48.18
CA PRO A 29 -6.34 -15.44 -47.14
C PRO A 29 -6.95 -14.95 -45.83
N VAL A 30 -7.08 -15.85 -44.86
CA VAL A 30 -7.28 -15.44 -43.47
C VAL A 30 -5.92 -14.90 -43.05
N ASP A 31 -5.79 -13.58 -42.98
CA ASP A 31 -4.64 -12.98 -42.33
C ASP A 31 -4.55 -13.60 -40.93
N PRO A 32 -3.38 -14.11 -40.50
CA PRO A 32 -3.24 -14.61 -39.15
C PRO A 32 -3.65 -13.48 -38.21
N VAL A 33 -4.68 -13.72 -37.41
CA VAL A 33 -4.98 -12.87 -36.25
C VAL A 33 -3.73 -12.97 -35.39
N VAL A 34 -2.87 -11.96 -35.48
CA VAL A 34 -1.84 -11.73 -34.48
C VAL A 34 -2.65 -11.29 -33.27
N GLU A 35 -3.05 -12.25 -32.44
CA GLU A 35 -3.51 -11.92 -31.10
C GLU A 35 -2.33 -11.18 -30.45
N ASP A 36 -2.57 -9.94 -30.02
CA ASP A 36 -1.60 -9.22 -29.23
C ASP A 36 -1.19 -10.12 -28.05
N PRO A 37 0.12 -10.26 -27.76
CA PRO A 37 0.56 -11.16 -26.70
C PRO A 37 -0.13 -10.75 -25.39
N VAL A 38 -0.89 -11.68 -24.80
CA VAL A 38 -1.46 -11.50 -23.46
C VAL A 38 -0.28 -11.33 -22.51
N LEU A 39 -0.17 -10.16 -21.90
CA LEU A 39 0.89 -9.87 -20.96
C LEU A 39 0.54 -10.62 -19.66
N GLU A 40 1.32 -11.63 -19.31
CA GLU A 40 1.17 -12.36 -18.06
C GLU A 40 2.10 -11.77 -16.99
N SER A 41 1.61 -11.69 -15.75
CA SER A 41 2.44 -11.24 -14.64
C SER A 41 3.55 -12.27 -14.36
N PRO A 42 4.82 -11.89 -14.28
CA PRO A 42 5.90 -12.84 -14.03
C PRO A 42 6.03 -13.17 -12.53
N VAL A 43 5.11 -12.68 -11.68
CA VAL A 43 5.07 -13.00 -10.25
C VAL A 43 4.93 -14.50 -10.05
N ASN A 44 5.83 -15.08 -9.28
CA ASN A 44 5.81 -16.50 -8.94
C ASN A 44 4.74 -16.76 -7.89
N TYR A 45 3.57 -17.21 -8.36
CA TYR A 45 2.41 -17.46 -7.52
C TYR A 45 2.29 -18.94 -7.11
N ASP A 46 2.60 -19.23 -5.85
CA ASP A 46 2.35 -20.54 -5.22
C ASP A 46 1.79 -20.33 -3.80
N LEU A 47 0.47 -20.23 -3.69
CA LEU A 47 -0.22 -19.98 -2.43
C LEU A 47 0.04 -21.06 -1.37
N ALA A 48 0.34 -22.29 -1.79
CA ALA A 48 0.63 -23.39 -0.87
C ALA A 48 2.05 -23.29 -0.31
N ALA A 49 3.01 -22.83 -1.11
CA ALA A 49 4.39 -22.62 -0.69
C ALA A 49 4.63 -21.29 0.04
N PHE A 50 3.74 -20.30 -0.10
CA PHE A 50 3.86 -19.04 0.62
C PHE A 50 3.79 -19.20 2.16
N PRO A 51 4.60 -18.42 2.92
CA PRO A 51 5.59 -17.45 2.43
C PRO A 51 6.91 -18.09 1.97
N PHE A 52 7.48 -17.58 0.87
CA PHE A 52 8.82 -17.97 0.42
C PHE A 52 9.93 -17.50 1.38
N THR A 53 11.13 -18.08 1.24
CA THR A 53 12.26 -17.79 2.13
C THR A 53 12.88 -16.44 1.81
N THR A 54 12.98 -16.07 0.54
CA THR A 54 13.50 -14.77 0.10
C THR A 54 12.46 -13.97 -0.67
N LEU A 55 12.67 -12.66 -0.76
CA LEU A 55 11.77 -11.76 -1.47
C LEU A 55 11.90 -11.92 -2.99
N SER A 56 13.11 -12.20 -3.50
CA SER A 56 13.33 -12.42 -4.93
C SER A 56 12.56 -13.61 -5.50
N GLU A 57 12.26 -14.64 -4.67
CA GLU A 57 11.49 -15.82 -5.10
C GLU A 57 10.08 -15.47 -5.62
N TYR A 58 9.49 -14.36 -5.18
CA TYR A 58 8.18 -13.91 -5.65
C TYR A 58 8.22 -13.21 -7.02
N ASN A 59 9.38 -12.69 -7.43
CA ASN A 59 9.55 -11.93 -8.67
C ASN A 59 8.60 -10.71 -8.80
N PHE A 60 8.42 -9.95 -7.70
CA PHE A 60 7.59 -8.73 -7.70
C PHE A 60 8.23 -7.54 -8.41
N PHE A 61 9.55 -7.52 -8.50
CA PHE A 61 10.32 -6.37 -9.00
C PHE A 61 11.31 -6.80 -10.07
N GLU A 62 11.50 -5.95 -11.07
CA GLU A 62 12.48 -6.15 -12.13
C GLU A 62 13.83 -5.49 -11.81
N GLY A 63 14.90 -6.01 -12.42
CA GLY A 63 16.24 -5.47 -12.25
C GLY A 63 16.81 -5.70 -10.85
N ASN A 64 17.43 -4.66 -10.28
CA ASN A 64 17.98 -4.71 -8.94
C ASN A 64 16.84 -4.56 -7.92
N LEU A 65 16.69 -5.55 -7.04
CA LEU A 65 15.54 -5.65 -6.12
C LEU A 65 15.31 -4.38 -5.30
N VAL A 66 16.39 -3.71 -4.84
CA VAL A 66 16.33 -2.49 -4.01
C VAL A 66 15.68 -1.29 -4.69
N GLU A 67 15.67 -1.23 -6.03
CA GLU A 67 15.00 -0.14 -6.75
C GLU A 67 13.48 -0.20 -6.60
N LEU A 68 12.96 -1.42 -6.33
CA LEU A 68 11.54 -1.71 -6.18
C LEU A 68 10.72 -1.30 -7.41
N GLU A 69 11.28 -1.49 -8.59
CA GLU A 69 10.61 -1.27 -9.88
C GLU A 69 9.65 -2.44 -10.15
N PRO A 70 8.32 -2.22 -10.13
CA PRO A 70 7.36 -3.31 -10.19
C PRO A 70 7.30 -3.97 -11.57
N VAL A 71 7.20 -5.30 -11.59
CA VAL A 71 6.85 -6.04 -12.81
C VAL A 71 5.39 -5.81 -13.20
N TYR A 72 5.01 -6.19 -14.43
CA TYR A 72 3.60 -6.18 -14.85
C TYR A 72 2.70 -6.96 -13.88
N GLY A 73 1.55 -6.38 -13.53
CA GLY A 73 0.63 -6.92 -12.52
C GLY A 73 0.87 -6.43 -11.10
N VAL A 74 2.05 -5.86 -10.80
CA VAL A 74 2.32 -5.28 -9.48
C VAL A 74 2.03 -3.78 -9.53
N ILE A 75 0.87 -3.35 -9.03
CA ILE A 75 0.40 -1.97 -9.18
C ILE A 75 0.80 -1.13 -7.98
N PRO A 76 1.54 -0.01 -8.14
CA PRO A 76 1.84 0.88 -7.04
C PRO A 76 0.59 1.64 -6.58
N TYR A 77 0.54 1.93 -5.28
CA TYR A 77 -0.45 2.84 -4.71
C TYR A 77 0.11 3.60 -3.51
N ASN A 78 -0.57 4.67 -3.13
CA ASN A 78 -0.30 5.44 -1.93
C ASN A 78 -1.61 5.82 -1.23
N LEU A 79 -1.50 6.16 0.05
CA LEU A 79 -2.61 6.61 0.86
C LEU A 79 -2.70 8.15 0.82
N ASN A 80 -3.88 8.69 1.11
CA ASN A 80 -4.08 10.13 1.31
C ASN A 80 -3.21 10.66 2.45
N SER A 81 -3.25 9.98 3.59
CA SER A 81 -2.41 10.20 4.77
C SER A 81 -1.61 8.93 5.09
N GLY A 82 -0.32 9.07 5.40
CA GLY A 82 0.55 7.94 5.73
C GLY A 82 0.59 7.62 7.22
N LEU A 83 0.57 6.32 7.58
CA LEU A 83 0.92 5.87 8.93
C LEU A 83 2.38 6.24 9.24
N PHE A 84 2.61 6.91 10.37
CA PHE A 84 3.94 7.23 10.86
C PHE A 84 4.68 5.96 11.30
N THR A 85 5.96 5.85 10.93
CA THR A 85 6.81 4.75 11.37
C THR A 85 8.26 5.22 11.45
N ASP A 86 8.60 5.97 12.50
CA ASP A 86 9.94 6.56 12.70
C ASP A 86 10.46 7.32 11.47
N TYR A 87 9.59 8.06 10.78
CA TYR A 87 9.88 8.73 9.50
C TYR A 87 10.24 7.83 8.30
N ALA A 88 10.11 6.51 8.41
CA ALA A 88 10.29 5.62 7.26
C ALA A 88 9.32 5.96 6.11
N HIS A 89 9.87 6.16 4.92
CA HIS A 89 9.12 6.24 3.68
C HIS A 89 8.53 4.87 3.34
N LYS A 90 7.45 4.87 2.54
CA LYS A 90 6.67 3.66 2.27
C LYS A 90 6.28 3.58 0.80
N LYS A 91 6.90 2.67 0.04
CA LYS A 91 6.39 2.23 -1.27
C LYS A 91 5.40 1.09 -1.06
N ARG A 92 4.20 1.17 -1.65
CA ARG A 92 3.16 0.13 -1.53
C ARG A 92 2.74 -0.35 -2.89
N PHE A 93 2.44 -1.65 -2.96
CA PHE A 93 1.97 -2.30 -4.17
C PHE A 93 0.86 -3.28 -3.85
N VAL A 94 0.02 -3.54 -4.84
CA VAL A 94 -0.98 -4.61 -4.83
C VAL A 94 -0.73 -5.53 -6.01
N TRP A 95 -0.85 -6.83 -5.77
CA TRP A 95 -0.88 -7.85 -6.80
C TRP A 95 -2.03 -8.81 -6.51
N MET A 96 -2.72 -9.26 -7.56
CA MET A 96 -3.79 -10.25 -7.46
C MET A 96 -3.61 -11.31 -8.57
N PRO A 97 -4.03 -12.57 -8.33
CA PRO A 97 -4.03 -13.58 -9.38
C PRO A 97 -4.85 -13.16 -10.60
N ASP A 98 -4.45 -13.61 -11.78
CA ASP A 98 -5.13 -13.29 -13.03
C ASP A 98 -6.62 -13.63 -12.99
N GLY A 99 -7.45 -12.71 -13.51
CA GLY A 99 -8.90 -12.85 -13.54
C GLY A 99 -9.60 -12.67 -12.19
N SER A 100 -8.86 -12.42 -11.10
CA SER A 100 -9.43 -12.07 -9.80
C SER A 100 -9.55 -10.55 -9.63
N LYS A 101 -10.51 -10.13 -8.81
CA LYS A 101 -10.77 -8.72 -8.52
C LYS A 101 -11.32 -8.53 -7.12
N ALA A 102 -11.03 -7.37 -6.54
CA ALA A 102 -11.63 -6.92 -5.30
C ALA A 102 -13.00 -6.28 -5.55
N ASN A 103 -13.80 -6.14 -4.47
CA ASN A 103 -15.07 -5.44 -4.50
C ASN A 103 -15.07 -4.23 -3.56
N TYR A 104 -15.77 -3.18 -3.98
CA TYR A 104 -16.11 -2.07 -3.10
C TYR A 104 -17.22 -2.51 -2.13
N VAL A 105 -17.06 -2.17 -0.85
CA VAL A 105 -18.05 -2.47 0.21
C VAL A 105 -18.67 -1.17 0.71
N ASN A 106 -17.82 -0.27 1.20
CA ASN A 106 -18.14 1.09 1.62
C ASN A 106 -16.83 1.91 1.68
N ASP A 107 -16.91 3.19 2.02
CA ASP A 107 -15.76 4.11 1.99
C ASP A 107 -14.67 3.77 3.04
N TYR A 108 -15.09 3.31 4.23
CA TYR A 108 -14.24 3.24 5.43
C TYR A 108 -13.77 1.82 5.77
N SER A 109 -14.29 0.81 5.09
CA SER A 109 -13.84 -0.58 5.20
C SER A 109 -12.73 -0.87 4.19
N ILE A 110 -11.90 -1.87 4.48
CA ILE A 110 -10.97 -2.36 3.45
C ILE A 110 -11.78 -2.88 2.26
N LEU A 111 -11.20 -2.79 1.06
CA LEU A 111 -11.76 -3.48 -0.10
C LEU A 111 -11.86 -4.99 0.19
N ASP A 112 -12.89 -5.62 -0.36
CA ASP A 112 -13.06 -7.07 -0.25
C ASP A 112 -12.15 -7.76 -1.27
N PHE A 113 -10.96 -8.15 -0.83
CA PHE A 113 -9.91 -8.71 -1.67
C PHE A 113 -10.09 -10.21 -1.90
N PRO A 114 -9.87 -10.71 -3.13
CA PRO A 114 -9.99 -12.12 -3.45
C PRO A 114 -8.85 -12.95 -2.87
N LEU A 115 -9.06 -14.26 -2.78
CA LEU A 115 -8.04 -15.25 -2.45
C LEU A 115 -6.79 -15.06 -3.33
N GLY A 116 -5.61 -15.12 -2.71
CA GLY A 116 -4.33 -14.96 -3.39
C GLY A 116 -3.84 -13.51 -3.50
N THR A 117 -4.65 -12.51 -3.10
CA THR A 117 -4.20 -11.10 -3.07
C THR A 117 -2.95 -10.94 -2.20
N ILE A 118 -1.98 -10.18 -2.69
CA ILE A 118 -0.77 -9.80 -1.95
C ILE A 118 -0.69 -8.27 -1.87
N LEU A 119 -0.68 -7.76 -0.64
CA LEU A 119 -0.38 -6.35 -0.36
C LEU A 119 1.08 -6.24 0.08
N ILE A 120 1.85 -5.46 -0.65
CA ILE A 120 3.30 -5.32 -0.48
C ILE A 120 3.58 -3.93 0.09
N LYS A 121 4.40 -3.84 1.14
CA LYS A 121 4.81 -2.57 1.74
C LYS A 121 6.30 -2.60 2.05
N ASN A 122 7.05 -1.71 1.41
CA ASN A 122 8.49 -1.54 1.62
C ASN A 122 8.73 -0.31 2.48
N PHE A 123 9.51 -0.47 3.54
CA PHE A 123 9.90 0.61 4.45
C PHE A 123 11.34 0.96 4.17
N TYR A 124 11.59 2.22 3.83
CA TYR A 124 12.90 2.69 3.44
C TYR A 124 13.19 4.08 3.96
N TYR A 125 14.47 4.42 4.01
CA TYR A 125 14.98 5.73 4.38
C TYR A 125 15.85 6.26 3.26
N ASP A 126 15.80 7.57 3.06
CA ASP A 126 16.76 8.29 2.24
C ASP A 126 17.85 8.90 3.13
N ASN A 127 19.00 9.26 2.55
CA ASN A 127 20.07 9.97 3.25
C ASN A 127 20.62 9.25 4.50
N VAL A 128 20.64 7.92 4.49
CA VAL A 128 21.20 7.11 5.58
C VAL A 128 22.71 7.34 5.67
N GLN A 129 23.19 7.65 6.87
CA GLN A 129 24.59 7.98 7.14
C GLN A 129 25.43 6.71 7.37
N PRO A 130 26.74 6.75 7.09
CA PRO A 130 27.54 7.92 6.66
C PRO A 130 27.56 8.16 5.15
N ASN A 131 26.99 7.25 4.34
CA ASN A 131 27.17 7.28 2.88
C ASN A 131 26.15 8.18 2.15
N ASN A 132 25.13 8.68 2.88
CA ASN A 132 24.03 9.46 2.34
C ASN A 132 23.27 8.73 1.21
N THR A 133 22.97 7.46 1.43
CA THR A 133 22.30 6.58 0.47
C THR A 133 20.89 6.22 0.93
N SER A 134 20.03 5.84 -0.01
CA SER A 134 18.75 5.21 0.34
C SER A 134 18.98 3.77 0.81
N GLN A 135 18.21 3.32 1.79
CA GLN A 135 18.21 1.94 2.28
C GLN A 135 16.79 1.46 2.54
N VAL A 136 16.44 0.31 1.98
CA VAL A 136 15.25 -0.46 2.33
C VAL A 136 15.57 -1.30 3.56
N ILE A 137 14.73 -1.21 4.58
CA ILE A 137 14.94 -1.87 5.87
C ILE A 137 14.14 -3.17 5.94
N GLU A 138 12.86 -3.11 5.55
CA GLU A 138 11.97 -4.27 5.57
C GLU A 138 10.91 -4.20 4.46
N THR A 139 10.47 -5.38 4.01
CA THR A 139 9.32 -5.56 3.13
C THR A 139 8.29 -6.43 3.83
N ARG A 140 7.13 -5.86 4.11
CA ARG A 140 5.99 -6.57 4.70
C ARG A 140 5.02 -6.99 3.61
N LEU A 141 4.65 -8.27 3.61
CA LEU A 141 3.59 -8.83 2.81
C LEU A 141 2.38 -9.16 3.68
N GLN A 142 1.19 -8.88 3.16
CA GLN A 142 -0.06 -9.42 3.68
C GLN A 142 -0.67 -10.23 2.55
N ILE A 143 -0.85 -11.53 2.78
CA ILE A 143 -1.26 -12.50 1.76
C ILE A 143 -2.63 -13.04 2.15
N LYS A 144 -3.62 -12.92 1.26
CA LYS A 144 -4.97 -13.44 1.48
C LYS A 144 -5.00 -14.94 1.18
N LYS A 145 -5.07 -15.78 2.22
CA LYS A 145 -5.25 -17.24 2.14
C LYS A 145 -6.69 -17.64 2.49
N GLU A 146 -7.02 -18.93 2.39
CA GLU A 146 -8.36 -19.45 2.68
C GLU A 146 -8.75 -19.21 4.14
N GLU A 147 -7.78 -19.37 5.05
CA GLU A 147 -7.90 -19.16 6.48
C GLU A 147 -7.93 -17.67 6.90
N GLY A 148 -7.68 -16.74 5.99
CA GLY A 148 -7.60 -15.30 6.26
C GLY A 148 -6.31 -14.65 5.78
N TRP A 149 -6.00 -13.48 6.31
CA TRP A 149 -4.76 -12.78 6.00
C TRP A 149 -3.60 -13.37 6.79
N VAL A 150 -2.51 -13.70 6.11
CA VAL A 150 -1.25 -14.08 6.74
C VAL A 150 -0.20 -12.99 6.52
N PHE A 151 0.66 -12.81 7.51
CA PHE A 151 1.72 -11.80 7.48
C PHE A 151 3.06 -12.46 7.20
N ALA A 152 3.83 -11.86 6.30
CA ALA A 152 5.23 -12.18 6.12
C ALA A 152 6.04 -10.88 6.18
N ASN A 153 7.22 -10.96 6.75
CA ASN A 153 8.13 -9.83 6.82
C ASN A 153 9.50 -10.28 6.33
N TYR A 154 10.13 -9.45 5.50
CA TYR A 154 11.40 -9.73 4.87
C TYR A 154 12.39 -8.65 5.30
N VAL A 155 13.45 -9.06 5.99
CA VAL A 155 14.49 -8.16 6.48
C VAL A 155 15.59 -8.06 5.42
N TRP A 156 15.90 -6.84 5.01
CA TRP A 156 16.90 -6.58 3.98
C TRP A 156 18.31 -6.75 4.52
N ASN A 157 19.21 -7.28 3.70
CA ASN A 157 20.63 -7.33 4.01
C ASN A 157 21.32 -5.96 3.87
N GLU A 158 22.49 -5.82 4.51
CA GLU A 158 23.28 -4.59 4.46
C GLU A 158 23.75 -4.26 3.03
N GLU A 159 23.95 -5.28 2.19
CA GLU A 159 24.34 -5.09 0.79
C GLU A 159 23.20 -4.60 -0.11
N GLN A 160 21.95 -4.54 0.39
CA GLN A 160 20.77 -4.11 -0.35
C GLN A 160 20.53 -4.92 -1.64
N THR A 161 20.71 -6.23 -1.56
CA THR A 161 20.56 -7.15 -2.70
C THR A 161 19.45 -8.18 -2.50
N GLU A 162 19.06 -8.48 -1.27
CA GLU A 162 18.04 -9.48 -0.97
C GLU A 162 17.37 -9.18 0.39
N ALA A 163 16.16 -9.69 0.56
CA ALA A 163 15.49 -9.70 1.85
C ALA A 163 15.02 -11.12 2.22
N THR A 164 15.22 -11.52 3.48
CA THR A 164 14.91 -12.88 3.96
C THR A 164 13.77 -12.84 4.96
N PHE A 165 12.88 -13.83 4.87
CA PHE A 165 11.72 -13.97 5.74
C PHE A 165 12.13 -14.08 7.22
N ASP A 166 11.60 -13.21 8.08
CA ASP A 166 11.80 -13.22 9.52
C ASP A 166 10.58 -12.61 10.25
N LEU A 167 10.04 -13.35 11.24
CA LEU A 167 8.95 -12.90 12.12
C LEU A 167 9.33 -12.85 13.60
N ASN A 168 10.61 -13.01 13.93
CA ASN A 168 11.08 -12.92 15.33
C ASN A 168 11.08 -11.48 15.84
N GLY A 169 11.13 -10.51 14.93
CA GLY A 169 11.29 -9.09 15.25
C GLY A 169 12.74 -8.76 15.60
N SER A 170 13.14 -7.54 15.28
CA SER A 170 14.52 -7.08 15.48
C SER A 170 14.57 -5.55 15.57
N PHE A 171 15.76 -5.05 15.84
CA PHE A 171 16.05 -3.62 15.85
C PHE A 171 17.22 -3.34 14.92
N VAL A 172 17.10 -2.27 14.12
CA VAL A 172 18.13 -1.82 13.19
C VAL A 172 18.52 -0.38 13.58
N PRO A 173 19.64 -0.19 14.29
CA PRO A 173 20.11 1.14 14.65
C PRO A 173 20.86 1.79 13.49
N PHE A 174 20.48 3.01 13.13
CA PHE A 174 21.20 3.82 12.14
C PHE A 174 20.90 5.31 12.33
N GLN A 175 21.63 6.14 11.58
CA GLN A 175 21.41 7.57 11.50
C GLN A 175 20.97 7.96 10.10
N PHE A 176 20.11 8.97 9.99
CA PHE A 176 19.71 9.54 8.70
C PHE A 176 19.57 11.05 8.81
N MET A 177 19.72 11.74 7.68
CA MET A 177 19.43 13.18 7.62
C MET A 177 17.95 13.38 7.36
N HIS A 178 17.23 13.90 8.36
CA HIS A 178 15.87 14.37 8.21
C HIS A 178 15.90 15.88 7.95
N GLU A 179 15.58 16.28 6.72
CA GLU A 179 15.77 17.64 6.23
C GLU A 179 17.23 18.14 6.42
N THR A 180 17.50 18.86 7.51
CA THR A 180 18.82 19.39 7.86
C THR A 180 19.34 18.87 9.20
N GLU A 181 18.57 18.04 9.89
CA GLU A 181 18.89 17.47 11.19
C GLU A 181 19.37 16.02 11.07
N LEU A 182 20.44 15.69 11.78
CA LEU A 182 20.90 14.30 11.92
C LEU A 182 20.07 13.62 13.01
N MET A 183 19.31 12.61 12.64
CA MET A 183 18.48 11.84 13.57
C MET A 183 19.06 10.45 13.81
N ASP A 184 19.02 10.03 15.07
CA ASP A 184 19.27 8.65 15.49
C ASP A 184 17.95 7.88 15.55
N VAL A 185 17.91 6.70 14.94
CA VAL A 185 16.75 5.81 15.01
C VAL A 185 17.18 4.40 15.37
N ASN A 186 16.44 3.76 16.28
CA ASN A 186 16.56 2.35 16.56
C ASN A 186 15.34 1.64 15.97
N TYR A 187 15.32 1.52 14.64
CA TYR A 187 14.15 1.11 13.90
C TYR A 187 13.68 -0.27 14.32
N ARG A 188 12.42 -0.39 14.74
CA ARG A 188 11.86 -1.67 15.20
C ARG A 188 11.14 -2.40 14.07
N ILE A 189 11.72 -3.52 13.66
CA ILE A 189 11.06 -4.52 12.83
C ILE A 189 10.13 -5.35 13.74
N PRO A 190 8.80 -5.32 13.54
CA PRO A 190 7.87 -6.01 14.42
C PRO A 190 7.98 -7.53 14.27
N SER A 191 7.81 -8.25 15.38
CA SER A 191 7.58 -9.69 15.34
C SER A 191 6.17 -10.00 14.81
N GLY A 192 5.92 -11.27 14.46
CA GLY A 192 4.58 -11.71 14.03
C GLY A 192 3.48 -11.40 15.05
N SER A 193 3.76 -11.51 16.35
CA SER A 193 2.81 -11.13 17.40
C SER A 193 2.55 -9.63 17.44
N ASN A 194 3.57 -8.79 17.19
CA ASN A 194 3.41 -7.34 17.09
C ASN A 194 2.60 -6.94 15.85
N CYS A 195 2.80 -7.64 14.72
CA CYS A 195 1.95 -7.45 13.54
C CYS A 195 0.49 -7.71 13.89
N LEU A 196 0.18 -8.84 14.55
CA LEU A 196 -1.19 -9.18 14.94
C LEU A 196 -1.80 -8.18 15.94
N THR A 197 -0.99 -7.59 16.85
CA THR A 197 -1.49 -6.54 17.76
C THR A 197 -2.18 -5.41 17.01
N CYS A 198 -1.58 -4.90 15.94
CA CYS A 198 -2.17 -3.81 15.15
C CYS A 198 -3.16 -4.32 14.09
N HIS A 199 -2.94 -5.50 13.54
CA HIS A 199 -3.67 -6.03 12.39
C HIS A 199 -4.78 -7.02 12.75
N LYS A 200 -5.32 -6.99 13.98
CA LYS A 200 -6.43 -7.89 14.36
C LYS A 200 -7.78 -7.18 14.41
N SER A 201 -8.83 -7.96 14.23
CA SER A 201 -10.24 -7.61 14.50
C SER A 201 -10.83 -8.60 15.50
N ASP A 202 -12.16 -8.67 15.60
CA ASP A 202 -12.85 -9.62 16.48
C ASP A 202 -12.31 -11.04 16.30
N ASN A 203 -12.27 -11.78 17.40
CA ASN A 203 -11.73 -13.14 17.48
C ASN A 203 -10.31 -13.30 16.88
N ASP A 204 -9.49 -12.25 16.99
CA ASP A 204 -8.10 -12.20 16.50
C ASP A 204 -7.95 -12.41 14.97
N VAL A 205 -8.99 -12.11 14.19
CA VAL A 205 -8.93 -12.21 12.73
C VAL A 205 -8.03 -11.12 12.13
N ALA A 206 -7.01 -11.54 11.39
CA ALA A 206 -6.06 -10.66 10.72
C ALA A 206 -6.69 -9.82 9.60
N LEU A 207 -6.41 -8.51 9.57
CA LEU A 207 -6.92 -7.55 8.58
C LEU A 207 -5.85 -6.50 8.18
N PRO A 208 -5.80 -6.13 6.88
CA PRO A 208 -4.98 -5.03 6.41
C PRO A 208 -5.35 -3.67 6.98
N ILE A 209 -4.33 -2.82 7.08
CA ILE A 209 -4.47 -1.41 7.46
C ILE A 209 -4.10 -0.56 6.25
N GLY A 210 -5.01 0.35 5.87
CA GLY A 210 -4.78 1.34 4.82
C GLY A 210 -5.63 1.23 3.56
N PRO A 211 -5.84 0.05 2.93
CA PRO A 211 -6.45 -0.07 1.60
C PRO A 211 -7.99 0.02 1.64
N LYS A 212 -8.47 1.12 2.22
CA LYS A 212 -9.87 1.54 2.27
C LYS A 212 -10.11 2.53 1.13
N PRO A 213 -11.27 2.53 0.45
CA PRO A 213 -11.56 3.51 -0.59
C PRO A 213 -11.32 4.96 -0.15
N GLN A 214 -11.69 5.34 1.08
CA GLN A 214 -11.47 6.68 1.64
C GLN A 214 -10.00 7.12 1.66
N ASN A 215 -9.06 6.17 1.68
CA ASN A 215 -7.63 6.44 1.72
C ASN A 215 -6.97 6.37 0.34
N LEU A 216 -7.66 5.81 -0.65
CA LEU A 216 -7.13 5.55 -2.00
C LEU A 216 -7.70 6.50 -3.06
N ASN A 217 -8.81 7.17 -2.77
CA ASN A 217 -9.50 8.07 -3.68
C ASN A 217 -8.74 9.39 -3.93
N LYS A 218 -7.63 9.30 -4.65
CA LYS A 218 -6.77 10.40 -5.11
C LYS A 218 -6.13 10.04 -6.45
N SER A 219 -5.62 11.04 -7.15
CA SER A 219 -4.76 10.83 -8.31
C SER A 219 -3.38 10.31 -7.90
N TYR A 220 -2.83 9.40 -8.70
CA TYR A 220 -1.48 8.88 -8.61
C TYR A 220 -0.81 8.98 -9.98
N ASN A 221 0.49 9.27 -10.01
CA ASN A 221 1.25 9.38 -11.24
C ASN A 221 1.86 8.03 -11.59
N TYR A 222 1.22 7.32 -12.50
CA TYR A 222 1.72 6.07 -13.08
C TYR A 222 2.68 6.36 -14.24
N SER A 223 3.39 5.33 -14.71
CA SER A 223 4.32 5.44 -15.84
C SER A 223 3.62 5.80 -17.16
N ASP A 224 2.33 5.47 -17.29
CA ASP A 224 1.48 5.75 -18.46
C ASP A 224 0.61 7.00 -18.31
N GLY A 225 0.63 7.68 -17.15
CA GLY A 225 -0.10 8.91 -16.91
C GLY A 225 -0.62 9.06 -15.48
N SER A 226 -1.26 10.21 -15.20
CA SER A 226 -1.91 10.45 -13.91
C SER A 226 -3.35 9.92 -13.94
N MET A 227 -3.73 9.11 -12.95
CA MET A 227 -5.07 8.53 -12.83
C MET A 227 -5.49 8.38 -11.38
N ASN A 228 -6.79 8.45 -11.09
CA ASN A 228 -7.30 8.03 -9.77
C ASN A 228 -6.97 6.55 -9.52
N GLN A 229 -6.48 6.22 -8.33
CA GLN A 229 -5.96 4.87 -8.04
C GLN A 229 -7.03 3.78 -8.11
N LEU A 230 -8.26 4.07 -7.65
CA LEU A 230 -9.36 3.11 -7.72
C LEU A 230 -9.79 2.89 -9.17
N GLN A 231 -9.78 3.95 -9.99
CA GLN A 231 -10.01 3.83 -11.43
C GLN A 231 -8.91 3.05 -12.13
N LYS A 232 -7.64 3.22 -11.71
CA LYS A 232 -6.54 2.40 -12.24
C LYS A 232 -6.72 0.92 -11.94
N TRP A 233 -7.20 0.59 -10.74
CA TRP A 233 -7.47 -0.80 -10.36
C TRP A 233 -8.66 -1.38 -11.15
N ILE A 234 -9.67 -0.57 -11.48
CA ILE A 234 -10.75 -0.98 -12.38
C ILE A 234 -10.23 -1.21 -13.80
N GLU A 235 -9.48 -0.26 -14.36
CA GLU A 235 -8.90 -0.34 -15.70
C GLU A 235 -8.02 -1.60 -15.86
N PHE A 236 -7.21 -1.91 -14.84
CA PHE A 236 -6.37 -3.11 -14.83
C PHE A 236 -7.16 -4.41 -14.60
N GLY A 237 -8.37 -4.33 -14.05
CA GLY A 237 -9.22 -5.48 -13.74
C GLY A 237 -9.10 -6.02 -12.30
N TYR A 238 -8.39 -5.30 -11.41
CA TYR A 238 -8.22 -5.64 -9.99
C TYR A 238 -9.35 -5.16 -9.07
N LEU A 239 -10.25 -4.31 -9.56
CA LEU A 239 -11.41 -3.84 -8.81
C LEU A 239 -12.65 -3.89 -9.70
N GLU A 240 -13.76 -4.40 -9.17
CA GLU A 240 -15.04 -4.39 -9.87
C GLU A 240 -15.54 -2.95 -10.07
N ASP A 241 -16.05 -2.65 -11.27
CA ASP A 241 -16.57 -1.32 -11.62
C ASP A 241 -17.95 -1.09 -10.99
N SER A 242 -17.91 -0.82 -9.68
CA SER A 242 -19.08 -0.72 -8.80
C SER A 242 -18.95 0.45 -7.83
N LEU A 243 -18.02 1.38 -8.08
CA LEU A 243 -17.78 2.53 -7.22
C LEU A 243 -18.99 3.48 -7.23
N PRO A 244 -19.33 4.09 -6.09
CA PRO A 244 -20.32 5.16 -6.07
C PRO A 244 -19.78 6.42 -6.76
N GLU A 245 -20.67 7.34 -7.13
CA GLU A 245 -20.30 8.64 -7.71
C GLU A 245 -19.44 9.48 -6.75
N HIS A 246 -19.62 9.29 -5.44
CA HIS A 246 -18.92 10.02 -4.39
C HIS A 246 -18.41 9.05 -3.31
N ILE A 247 -17.13 9.20 -2.95
CA ILE A 247 -16.46 8.49 -1.86
C ILE A 247 -16.03 9.51 -0.82
N VAL A 248 -16.54 9.39 0.40
CA VAL A 248 -16.07 10.21 1.53
C VAL A 248 -14.63 9.83 1.84
N SER A 249 -13.72 10.78 1.67
CA SER A 249 -12.27 10.49 1.64
C SER A 249 -11.52 11.23 2.74
N THR A 250 -10.51 10.57 3.29
CA THR A 250 -9.47 11.25 4.08
C THR A 250 -8.66 12.17 3.17
N ILE A 251 -7.94 13.12 3.75
CA ILE A 251 -7.11 14.07 2.99
C ILE A 251 -5.63 13.84 3.27
N ASN A 252 -4.75 14.57 2.59
CA ASN A 252 -3.37 14.73 3.04
C ASN A 252 -3.36 15.63 4.28
N TRP A 253 -3.07 15.05 5.45
CA TRP A 253 -2.99 15.83 6.69
C TRP A 253 -1.83 16.84 6.68
N GLU A 254 -0.83 16.68 5.82
CA GLU A 254 0.31 17.61 5.70
C GLU A 254 -0.03 18.86 4.88
N ASP A 255 -1.14 18.87 4.13
CA ASP A 255 -1.55 20.02 3.33
C ASP A 255 -2.24 21.08 4.20
N GLU A 256 -1.47 22.09 4.62
CA GLU A 256 -1.92 23.19 5.48
C GLU A 256 -2.98 24.09 4.84
N ALA A 257 -3.22 24.00 3.52
CA ALA A 257 -4.31 24.72 2.87
C ALA A 257 -5.68 24.09 3.18
N LEU A 258 -5.71 22.86 3.71
CA LEU A 258 -6.94 22.14 4.04
C LEU A 258 -7.39 22.40 5.50
N PRO A 259 -8.69 22.25 5.82
CA PRO A 259 -9.21 22.55 7.15
C PRO A 259 -8.56 21.71 8.26
N LEU A 260 -8.19 22.36 9.37
CA LEU A 260 -7.50 21.75 10.51
C LEU A 260 -8.23 20.50 11.05
N ASP A 261 -9.53 20.58 11.31
CA ASP A 261 -10.32 19.44 11.80
C ASP A 261 -10.26 18.24 10.85
N LEU A 262 -10.28 18.47 9.54
CA LEU A 262 -10.23 17.41 8.54
C LEU A 262 -8.84 16.75 8.48
N ARG A 263 -7.77 17.55 8.66
CA ARG A 263 -6.39 17.08 8.74
C ARG A 263 -6.20 16.21 9.97
N VAL A 264 -6.68 16.66 11.14
CA VAL A 264 -6.64 15.93 12.41
C VAL A 264 -7.36 14.59 12.32
N ARG A 265 -8.60 14.59 11.81
CA ARG A 265 -9.39 13.37 11.62
C ARG A 265 -8.69 12.37 10.68
N SER A 266 -8.09 12.86 9.60
CA SER A 266 -7.33 12.02 8.66
C SER A 266 -6.06 11.45 9.29
N TYR A 267 -5.37 12.25 10.10
CA TYR A 267 -4.18 11.83 10.85
C TYR A 267 -4.51 10.76 11.89
N LEU A 268 -5.57 10.95 12.67
CA LEU A 268 -6.02 10.01 13.70
C LEU A 268 -6.56 8.70 13.09
N ASP A 269 -7.26 8.75 11.95
CA ASP A 269 -7.73 7.55 11.25
C ASP A 269 -6.57 6.60 10.92
N ILE A 270 -5.57 7.12 10.19
CA ILE A 270 -4.49 6.25 9.73
C ILE A 270 -3.53 5.84 10.85
N ASN A 271 -3.28 6.71 11.84
CA ASN A 271 -2.30 6.45 12.91
C ASN A 271 -2.88 5.76 14.14
N CYS A 272 -4.20 5.80 14.36
CA CYS A 272 -4.79 5.36 15.63
C CYS A 272 -6.01 4.45 15.48
N ALA A 273 -6.86 4.64 14.46
CA ALA A 273 -8.15 3.96 14.37
C ALA A 273 -8.06 2.44 14.21
N HIS A 274 -6.97 1.93 13.62
CA HIS A 274 -6.76 0.48 13.50
C HIS A 274 -6.64 -0.24 14.86
N CYS A 275 -6.28 0.48 15.92
CA CYS A 275 -6.29 -0.02 17.30
C CYS A 275 -7.50 0.48 18.10
N HIS A 276 -7.91 1.74 17.89
CA HIS A 276 -8.98 2.42 18.62
C HIS A 276 -10.27 2.49 17.80
N ALA A 277 -10.81 1.31 17.52
CA ALA A 277 -12.12 1.09 16.93
C ALA A 277 -12.77 -0.09 17.65
N ASP A 278 -14.07 -0.31 17.42
CA ASP A 278 -14.75 -1.48 17.98
C ASP A 278 -14.09 -2.78 17.50
N GLU A 279 -14.01 -3.76 18.40
CA GLU A 279 -13.43 -5.09 18.14
C GLU A 279 -11.94 -5.05 17.71
N ARG A 280 -11.21 -3.99 18.05
CA ARG A 280 -9.77 -3.84 17.85
C ARG A 280 -9.01 -3.91 19.17
N HIS A 281 -7.68 -3.87 19.10
CA HIS A 281 -6.81 -4.07 20.25
C HIS A 281 -7.08 -3.12 21.44
N CYS A 282 -7.51 -1.89 21.16
CA CYS A 282 -7.77 -0.85 22.17
C CYS A 282 -9.26 -0.46 22.26
N ASP A 283 -10.18 -1.35 21.86
CA ASP A 283 -11.64 -1.11 21.89
C ASP A 283 -12.18 -0.76 23.29
N TYR A 284 -11.53 -1.27 24.35
CA TYR A 284 -11.82 -0.99 25.75
C TYR A 284 -11.53 0.46 26.20
N ARG A 285 -10.99 1.29 25.30
CA ARG A 285 -10.78 2.73 25.51
C ARG A 285 -11.98 3.53 24.98
N PRO A 286 -12.30 4.69 25.56
CA PRO A 286 -13.52 5.44 25.21
C PRO A 286 -13.33 6.37 24.00
N VAL A 287 -12.56 5.95 22.99
CA VAL A 287 -12.28 6.73 21.77
C VAL A 287 -12.46 5.88 20.52
N ARG A 288 -12.94 6.47 19.43
CA ARG A 288 -13.16 5.83 18.12
C ARG A 288 -12.63 6.75 17.02
N PHE A 289 -11.38 6.51 16.60
CA PHE A 289 -10.67 7.43 15.69
C PHE A 289 -11.00 7.21 14.21
N GLU A 290 -11.90 6.30 13.87
CA GLU A 290 -12.29 6.02 12.49
C GLU A 290 -12.86 7.28 11.83
N PHE A 291 -12.41 7.56 10.61
CA PHE A 291 -12.74 8.80 9.91
C PHE A 291 -14.25 9.04 9.79
N ASN A 292 -15.02 7.99 9.52
CA ASN A 292 -16.48 8.02 9.41
C ASN A 292 -17.23 8.25 10.74
N LEU A 293 -16.56 8.06 11.90
CA LEU A 293 -17.13 8.27 13.23
C LEU A 293 -16.60 9.54 13.91
N SER A 294 -15.50 10.08 13.39
CA SER A 294 -14.76 11.21 13.97
C SER A 294 -15.40 12.59 13.80
N GLU A 295 -16.59 12.69 13.20
CA GLU A 295 -17.40 13.93 13.22
C GLU A 295 -17.97 14.20 14.61
N ASP A 296 -18.24 13.14 15.37
CA ASP A 296 -18.57 13.25 16.78
C ASP A 296 -17.27 13.47 17.56
N ILE A 297 -17.09 14.69 18.07
CA ILE A 297 -15.89 15.07 18.82
C ILE A 297 -15.68 14.25 20.10
N SER A 298 -16.73 13.64 20.65
CA SER A 298 -16.60 12.74 21.80
C SER A 298 -15.81 11.48 21.44
N ASN A 299 -15.94 10.97 20.21
CA ASN A 299 -15.13 9.86 19.71
C ASN A 299 -13.65 10.22 19.61
N LEU A 300 -13.32 11.50 19.44
CA LEU A 300 -11.95 12.01 19.48
C LEU A 300 -11.43 12.23 20.91
N GLY A 301 -12.26 11.99 21.93
CA GLY A 301 -11.90 12.12 23.35
C GLY A 301 -12.12 13.51 23.93
N VAL A 302 -12.79 14.42 23.21
CA VAL A 302 -13.09 15.78 23.71
C VAL A 302 -14.01 15.71 24.92
N CYS A 303 -13.54 16.23 26.05
CA CYS A 303 -14.25 16.17 27.35
C CYS A 303 -14.52 14.74 27.87
N ILE A 304 -13.80 13.74 27.38
CA ILE A 304 -13.93 12.36 27.85
C ILE A 304 -12.84 12.07 28.88
N GLU A 305 -13.22 11.54 30.04
CA GLU A 305 -12.26 11.14 31.07
C GLU A 305 -11.44 9.92 30.62
N PRO A 306 -10.12 9.89 30.84
CA PRO A 306 -9.28 8.76 30.50
C PRO A 306 -9.50 7.58 31.46
N HIS A 307 -9.61 6.36 30.95
CA HIS A 307 -9.68 5.16 31.79
C HIS A 307 -8.37 4.87 32.54
N GLU A 308 -7.22 5.24 31.96
CA GLU A 308 -5.91 5.07 32.60
C GLU A 308 -5.36 6.42 33.04
N VAL A 309 -5.10 6.52 34.34
CA VAL A 309 -4.56 7.72 34.99
C VAL A 309 -3.11 7.47 35.35
N PHE A 310 -2.19 7.99 34.56
CA PHE A 310 -0.76 8.03 34.88
C PHE A 310 -0.31 9.40 35.40
N ASP A 311 -1.12 10.44 35.18
CA ASP A 311 -0.96 11.79 35.74
C ASP A 311 -2.34 12.34 36.13
N PRO A 312 -2.63 12.55 37.43
CA PRO A 312 -3.91 13.08 37.90
C PRO A 312 -4.24 14.50 37.42
N SER A 313 -3.27 15.25 36.90
CA SER A 313 -3.50 16.60 36.35
C SER A 313 -4.17 16.59 34.96
N LEU A 314 -4.08 15.45 34.25
CA LEU A 314 -4.65 15.20 32.93
C LEU A 314 -6.05 14.61 33.06
N THR A 315 -7.06 15.47 33.25
CA THR A 315 -8.43 15.05 33.58
C THR A 315 -9.24 14.55 32.36
N TYR A 316 -8.86 14.95 31.15
CA TYR A 316 -9.55 14.57 29.92
C TYR A 316 -8.56 14.01 28.88
N ILE A 317 -9.07 13.12 28.02
CA ILE A 317 -8.33 12.61 26.86
C ILE A 317 -7.92 13.78 25.97
N VAL A 318 -8.89 14.64 25.65
CA VAL A 318 -8.71 15.96 25.06
C VAL A 318 -9.41 16.99 25.95
N ASN A 319 -8.63 17.91 26.50
CA ASN A 319 -9.10 19.06 27.26
C ASN A 319 -9.14 20.30 26.33
N PRO A 320 -10.32 20.77 25.92
CA PRO A 320 -10.47 21.90 25.00
C PRO A 320 -9.65 23.12 25.40
N GLY A 321 -8.91 23.70 24.46
CA GLY A 321 -8.12 24.91 24.67
C GLY A 321 -6.85 24.69 25.50
N ASN A 322 -6.53 23.45 25.91
CA ASN A 322 -5.36 23.18 26.75
C ASN A 322 -4.71 21.83 26.43
N ALA A 323 -3.83 21.83 25.42
CA ALA A 323 -3.06 20.66 25.03
C ALA A 323 -2.16 20.12 26.16
N GLU A 324 -1.55 20.98 26.98
CA GLU A 324 -0.70 20.57 28.12
C GLU A 324 -1.47 19.74 29.16
N ARG A 325 -2.80 19.91 29.24
CA ARG A 325 -3.67 19.17 30.16
C ARG A 325 -4.47 18.05 29.47
N SER A 326 -4.04 17.62 28.29
CA SER A 326 -4.70 16.58 27.49
C SER A 326 -3.87 15.30 27.42
N VAL A 327 -4.47 14.15 27.76
CA VAL A 327 -3.76 12.85 27.72
C VAL A 327 -3.22 12.54 26.33
N ILE A 328 -3.99 12.77 25.27
CA ILE A 328 -3.54 12.42 23.91
C ILE A 328 -2.26 13.18 23.53
N ALA A 329 -2.18 14.48 23.85
CA ALA A 329 -1.01 15.31 23.56
C ALA A 329 0.23 14.84 24.33
N THR A 330 0.08 14.48 25.62
CA THR A 330 1.18 13.89 26.40
C THR A 330 1.67 12.58 25.81
N ARG A 331 0.76 11.68 25.42
CA ARG A 331 1.12 10.36 24.90
C ARG A 331 1.80 10.43 23.53
N ILE A 332 1.33 11.28 22.61
CA ILE A 332 1.95 11.40 21.29
C ILE A 332 3.31 12.10 21.33
N ASN A 333 3.58 12.93 22.33
CA ASN A 333 4.90 13.57 22.52
C ASN A 333 5.91 12.72 23.28
N SER A 334 5.48 11.68 24.00
CA SER A 334 6.37 10.84 24.80
C SER A 334 7.04 9.72 23.98
N THR A 335 8.30 9.42 24.29
CA THR A 335 9.01 8.21 23.82
C THR A 335 9.11 7.13 24.91
N GLU A 336 8.60 7.39 26.12
CA GLU A 336 8.58 6.42 27.22
C GLU A 336 7.57 5.31 26.90
N GLU A 337 8.00 4.05 26.89
CA GLU A 337 7.16 2.94 26.41
C GLU A 337 5.86 2.75 27.18
N SER A 338 5.83 3.10 28.47
CA SER A 338 4.63 3.03 29.31
C SER A 338 3.62 4.14 29.04
N ILE A 339 4.02 5.22 28.38
CA ILE A 339 3.19 6.41 28.16
C ILE A 339 2.87 6.60 26.68
N ARG A 340 3.86 6.38 25.81
CA ARG A 340 3.82 6.76 24.39
C ARG A 340 2.65 6.16 23.63
N MET A 341 2.14 6.93 22.67
CA MET A 341 1.25 6.43 21.63
C MET A 341 1.73 6.89 20.24
N PRO A 342 1.63 6.04 19.21
CA PRO A 342 1.24 4.63 19.26
C PRO A 342 2.23 3.73 20.03
N LEU A 343 1.72 2.61 20.56
CA LEU A 343 2.50 1.62 21.33
C LEU A 343 3.56 0.90 20.48
N LEU A 344 3.28 0.75 19.19
CA LEU A 344 4.09 0.01 18.23
C LEU A 344 4.34 0.87 16.99
N GLY A 345 5.40 0.54 16.25
CA GLY A 345 5.72 1.22 14.99
C GLY A 345 6.43 2.56 15.16
N ARG A 346 6.78 2.98 16.38
CA ARG A 346 7.67 4.12 16.60
C ARG A 346 8.58 3.95 17.80
N THR A 347 9.71 4.66 17.78
CA THR A 347 10.68 4.87 18.85
C THR A 347 10.98 6.36 19.06
N ILE A 348 10.68 7.20 18.06
CA ILE A 348 10.82 8.66 18.12
C ILE A 348 9.46 9.35 17.98
N THR A 349 9.40 10.62 18.38
CA THR A 349 8.20 11.44 18.26
C THR A 349 7.98 11.87 16.82
N HIS A 350 6.72 11.83 16.37
CA HIS A 350 6.31 12.45 15.11
C HIS A 350 5.99 13.92 15.40
N ILE A 351 6.95 14.81 15.14
CA ILE A 351 6.91 16.20 15.61
C ILE A 351 5.71 16.94 15.01
N GLU A 352 5.56 16.84 13.69
CA GLU A 352 4.52 17.52 12.90
C GLU A 352 3.13 16.99 13.27
N GLY A 353 3.01 15.67 13.45
CA GLY A 353 1.76 15.06 13.90
C GLY A 353 1.39 15.44 15.34
N ALA A 354 2.38 15.61 16.23
CA ALA A 354 2.14 16.09 17.59
C ALA A 354 1.67 17.56 17.58
N GLN A 355 2.35 18.41 16.82
CA GLN A 355 1.99 19.82 16.63
C GLN A 355 0.57 19.98 16.06
N LEU A 356 0.19 19.17 15.07
CA LEU A 356 -1.17 19.18 14.51
C LEU A 356 -2.24 18.95 15.59
N ILE A 357 -2.02 17.96 16.46
CA ILE A 357 -2.96 17.64 17.54
C ILE A 357 -2.97 18.74 18.59
N GLU A 358 -1.82 19.30 18.96
CA GLU A 358 -1.76 20.42 19.91
C GLU A 358 -2.47 21.67 19.37
N GLU A 359 -2.25 22.03 18.10
CA GLU A 359 -2.93 23.14 17.42
C GLU A 359 -4.45 22.94 17.47
N TRP A 360 -4.90 21.74 17.10
CA TRP A 360 -6.32 21.38 17.13
C TRP A 360 -6.92 21.50 18.53
N ILE A 361 -6.30 20.88 19.54
CA ILE A 361 -6.80 20.95 20.92
C ILE A 361 -6.92 22.40 21.39
N ASN A 362 -5.89 23.22 21.13
CA ASN A 362 -5.86 24.61 21.54
C ASN A 362 -6.88 25.49 20.78
N SER A 363 -7.33 25.05 19.60
CA SER A 363 -8.40 25.73 18.84
C SER A 363 -9.81 25.47 19.38
N LEU A 364 -10.00 24.41 20.17
CA LEU A 364 -11.31 24.03 20.71
C LEU A 364 -11.76 25.00 21.81
N THR A 365 -13.07 25.30 21.82
CA THR A 365 -13.69 26.23 22.78
C THR A 365 -14.80 25.58 23.62
N ASN A 366 -14.96 24.27 23.51
CA ASN A 366 -15.97 23.49 24.23
C ASN A 366 -15.79 23.61 25.75
N ASN A 367 -16.91 23.64 26.48
CA ASN A 367 -16.90 23.50 27.94
C ASN A 367 -17.19 22.04 28.31
N CYS A 368 -16.37 21.46 29.18
CA CYS A 368 -16.53 20.09 29.66
C CYS A 368 -17.36 19.96 30.94
N GLU A 369 -17.82 21.10 31.50
CA GLU A 369 -18.69 21.15 32.69
C GLU A 369 -20.20 21.04 32.38
#